data_AF-F3AYB5-F1
#
_entry.id   AF-F3AYB5-F1
#
_cell.length_a   1.000
_cell.length_b   1.000
_cell.length_c   1.000
_cell.angle_alpha   90.00
_cell.angle_beta   90.00
_cell.angle_gamma   90.00
#
_symmetry.space_group_name_H-M   'P 1'
#
loop_
_entity.id
_entity.type
_entity.pdbx_description
1 polymer ?
#
loop_
_entity_poly.entity_id
_entity_poly.type
_entity_poly.pdbx_seq_one_letter_code
_entity_poly.pdbx_strand_id
1 'polypeptide(L)'
;MDNKSVLYQLMDTRMGEALHKITKEDTAFMQTKEKADKYAAKLASLNLPEETMRLIDQYVNERSANWVRYGELAYMLGFSDCKELLLGSRHIPEMKDED
;
A
#
# COMPACT_ATOMS: atom_id res chain seq x y z
N MET A 1 -0.72 -28.27 -2.26
CA MET A 1 -1.05 -27.29 -3.29
C MET A 1 -1.91 -26.22 -2.65
N ASP A 2 -1.39 -25.00 -2.67
CA ASP A 2 -1.93 -23.84 -1.97
C ASP A 2 -3.23 -23.41 -2.67
N ASN A 3 -4.38 -23.89 -2.18
CA ASN A 3 -5.68 -23.62 -2.79
C ASN A 3 -6.16 -22.24 -2.31
N LYS A 4 -5.42 -21.19 -2.66
CA LYS A 4 -5.86 -19.81 -2.44
C LYS A 4 -7.18 -19.63 -3.18
N SER A 5 -8.23 -19.27 -2.46
CA SER A 5 -9.56 -19.08 -3.06
C SER A 5 -9.48 -18.11 -4.24
N VAL A 6 -10.39 -18.23 -5.21
CA VAL A 6 -10.49 -17.32 -6.37
C VAL A 6 -10.45 -15.84 -5.95
N LEU A 7 -10.99 -15.56 -4.76
CA LEU A 7 -10.93 -14.25 -4.12
C LEU A 7 -9.49 -13.76 -3.87
N TYR A 8 -8.65 -14.61 -3.27
CA TYR A 8 -7.24 -14.29 -3.02
C TYR A 8 -6.45 -14.08 -4.31
N GLN A 9 -6.74 -14.86 -5.35
CA GLN A 9 -6.10 -14.69 -6.66
C GLN A 9 -6.48 -13.35 -7.31
N LEU A 10 -7.77 -12.98 -7.27
CA LEU A 10 -8.24 -11.70 -7.78
C LEU A 10 -7.62 -10.52 -7.02
N MET A 11 -7.53 -10.62 -5.69
CA MET A 11 -6.92 -9.58 -4.86
C MET A 11 -5.44 -9.38 -5.20
N ASP A 12 -4.70 -10.47 -5.40
CA ASP A 12 -3.29 -10.45 -5.77
C ASP A 12 -3.06 -9.77 -7.12
N THR A 13 -3.84 -10.12 -8.16
CA THR A 13 -3.75 -9.49 -9.48
C THR A 13 -4.01 -7.98 -9.42
N ARG A 14 -4.98 -7.54 -8.61
CA ARG A 14 -5.33 -6.11 -8.48
C ARG A 14 -4.26 -5.32 -7.73
N MET A 15 -3.67 -5.89 -6.69
CA MET A 15 -2.55 -5.28 -5.96
C MET A 15 -1.28 -5.15 -6.81
N GLY A 16 -1.04 -6.10 -7.73
CA GLY A 16 0.08 -6.01 -8.67
C GLY A 16 -0.17 -5.01 -9.80
N GLU A 17 -1.00 -5.38 -10.76
CA GLU A 17 -1.08 -4.69 -12.06
C GLU A 17 -1.90 -3.39 -11.99
N ALA A 18 -3.06 -3.42 -11.33
CA ALA A 18 -3.97 -2.27 -11.31
C ALA A 18 -3.42 -1.13 -10.44
N LEU A 19 -2.85 -1.45 -9.28
CA LEU A 19 -2.23 -0.46 -8.41
C LEU A 19 -1.04 0.23 -9.09
N HIS A 20 -0.21 -0.51 -9.82
CA HIS A 20 0.91 0.07 -10.56
C HIS A 20 0.47 1.07 -11.64
N LYS A 21 -0.71 0.86 -12.24
CA LYS A 21 -1.30 1.80 -13.19
C LYS A 21 -1.79 3.07 -12.50
N ILE A 22 -2.55 2.93 -11.42
CA ILE A 22 -3.15 4.06 -10.69
C ILE A 22 -2.07 4.95 -10.05
N THR A 23 -1.03 4.35 -9.48
CA THR A 23 0.08 5.09 -8.85
C THR A 23 0.83 6.00 -9.81
N LYS A 24 0.82 5.74 -11.12
CA LYS A 24 1.41 6.63 -12.14
C LYS A 24 0.56 7.87 -12.42
N GLU A 25 -0.73 7.78 -12.17
CA GLU A 25 -1.70 8.85 -12.42
C GLU A 25 -2.02 9.64 -11.14
N ASP A 26 -1.76 9.06 -9.96
CA ASP A 26 -1.98 9.70 -8.67
C ASP A 26 -0.93 10.79 -8.38
N THR A 27 -1.40 12.03 -8.35
CA THR A 27 -0.53 13.20 -8.17
C THR A 27 0.10 13.25 -6.77
N ALA A 28 -0.63 12.83 -5.72
CA ALA A 28 -0.12 12.86 -4.36
C ALA A 28 1.00 11.83 -4.13
N PHE A 29 0.84 10.65 -4.72
CA PHE A 29 1.86 9.60 -4.76
C PHE A 29 3.11 10.09 -5.50
N MET A 30 2.95 10.66 -6.69
CA MET A 30 4.07 11.16 -7.48
C MET A 30 4.81 12.31 -6.76
N GLN A 31 4.10 13.23 -6.12
CA GLN A 31 4.72 14.30 -5.32
C GLN A 31 5.49 13.77 -4.11
N THR A 32 4.96 12.74 -3.44
CA THR A 32 5.63 12.12 -2.29
C THR A 32 6.89 11.37 -2.74
N LYS A 33 6.82 10.68 -3.88
CA LYS A 33 7.98 10.05 -4.52
C LYS A 33 9.06 11.08 -4.87
N GLU A 34 8.68 12.18 -5.51
CA GLU A 34 9.65 13.24 -5.87
C GLU A 34 10.31 13.86 -4.63
N LYS A 35 9.56 14.04 -3.53
CA LYS A 35 10.14 14.49 -2.25
C LYS A 35 11.12 13.47 -1.68
N ALA A 36 10.80 12.17 -1.72
CA ALA A 36 11.70 11.12 -1.27
C ALA A 36 13.00 11.12 -2.08
N ASP A 37 12.93 11.23 -3.41
CA ASP A 37 14.10 11.31 -4.29
C ASP A 37 14.98 12.53 -3.95
N LYS A 38 14.37 13.69 -3.66
CA LYS A 38 15.09 14.89 -3.20
C LYS A 38 15.81 14.68 -1.87
N TYR A 39 15.21 13.95 -0.93
CA TYR A 39 15.87 13.63 0.33
C TYR A 39 17.01 12.62 0.15
N ALA A 40 16.84 11.62 -0.72
CA ALA A 40 17.90 10.67 -1.06
C ALA A 40 19.12 11.40 -1.67
N ALA A 41 18.89 12.35 -2.59
CA ALA A 41 19.96 13.17 -3.16
C ALA A 41 20.66 14.04 -2.10
N LYS A 42 19.91 14.63 -1.16
CA LYS A 42 20.48 15.37 -0.03
C LYS A 42 21.32 14.47 0.87
N LEU A 43 20.84 13.29 1.24
CA LEU A 43 21.60 12.32 2.03
C LEU A 43 22.92 11.94 1.36
N ALA A 44 22.89 11.67 0.05
CA ALA A 44 24.10 11.39 -0.71
C ALA A 44 25.11 12.55 -0.68
N SER A 45 24.63 13.80 -0.74
CA SER A 45 25.50 15.00 -0.70
C SER A 45 26.19 15.24 0.65
N LEU A 46 25.70 14.63 1.74
CA LEU A 46 26.28 14.78 3.08
C LEU A 46 27.57 13.99 3.27
N ASN A 47 27.92 13.09 2.33
CA ASN A 47 29.12 12.24 2.39
C ASN A 47 29.28 11.55 3.76
N LEU A 48 28.18 11.01 4.28
CA LEU A 48 28.18 10.30 5.56
C LEU A 48 29.04 9.03 5.47
N PRO A 49 29.58 8.55 6.61
CA PRO A 49 30.28 7.27 6.65
C PRO A 49 29.42 6.15 6.06
N GLU A 50 30.06 5.21 5.35
CA GLU A 50 29.38 4.10 4.67
C GLU A 50 28.47 3.30 5.61
N GLU A 51 28.95 3.03 6.83
CA GLU A 51 28.16 2.31 7.84
C GLU A 51 26.86 3.04 8.21
N THR A 52 26.92 4.37 8.33
CA THR A 52 25.75 5.21 8.61
C THR A 52 24.77 5.19 7.44
N MET A 53 25.25 5.33 6.21
CA MET A 53 24.40 5.24 5.01
C MET A 53 23.73 3.88 4.90
N ARG A 54 24.49 2.80 5.11
CA ARG A 54 23.97 1.43 5.09
C ARG A 54 22.88 1.22 6.14
N LEU A 55 23.07 1.74 7.35
CA LEU A 55 22.05 1.65 8.40
C LEU A 55 20.77 2.41 8.03
N ILE A 56 20.90 3.61 7.44
CA ILE A 56 19.77 4.40 6.96
C ILE A 56 19.01 3.63 5.87
N ASP A 57 19.73 3.09 4.87
CA ASP A 57 19.13 2.34 3.77
C ASP A 57 18.38 1.10 4.28
N GLN A 58 19.00 0.35 5.20
CA GLN A 58 18.36 -0.81 5.84
C GLN A 58 17.09 -0.40 6.59
N TYR A 59 17.16 0.66 7.41
CA TYR A 59 16.00 1.15 8.14
C TYR A 59 14.85 1.59 7.22
N VAL A 60 15.15 2.38 6.17
CA VAL A 60 14.14 2.86 5.21
C VAL A 60 13.54 1.68 4.45
N ASN A 61 14.35 0.69 4.07
CA ASN A 61 13.88 -0.50 3.38
C ASN A 61 12.93 -1.33 4.26
N GLU A 62 13.31 -1.63 5.50
CA GLU A 62 12.46 -2.37 6.44
C GLU A 62 11.17 -1.61 6.76
N ARG A 63 11.26 -0.28 6.96
CA ARG A 63 10.07 0.56 7.20
C ARG A 63 9.13 0.56 5.99
N SER A 64 9.68 0.63 4.78
CA SER A 64 8.91 0.58 3.54
C SER A 64 8.26 -0.78 3.33
N ALA A 65 8.98 -1.87 3.56
CA ALA A 65 8.44 -3.23 3.48
C ALA A 65 7.27 -3.44 4.45
N ASN A 66 7.38 -2.91 5.68
CA ASN A 66 6.30 -2.95 6.66
C ASN A 66 5.05 -2.19 6.16
N TRP A 67 5.22 -0.97 5.64
CA TRP A 67 4.08 -0.20 5.11
C TRP A 67 3.45 -0.81 3.85
N VAL A 68 4.25 -1.43 2.98
CA VAL A 68 3.73 -2.21 1.85
C VAL A 68 2.87 -3.37 2.36
N ARG A 69 3.37 -4.13 3.35
CA ARG A 69 2.61 -5.23 3.94
C ARG A 69 1.33 -4.76 4.63
N TYR A 70 1.38 -3.60 5.30
CA TYR A 70 0.19 -2.98 5.87
C TYR A 70 -0.85 -2.64 4.78
N GLY A 71 -0.41 -2.06 3.66
CA GLY A 71 -1.27 -1.75 2.52
C GLY A 71 -1.92 -2.99 1.91
N GLU A 72 -1.16 -4.09 1.75
CA GLU A 72 -1.71 -5.38 1.31
C GLU A 72 -2.80 -5.90 2.25
N LEU A 73 -2.55 -5.86 3.57
CA LEU A 73 -3.51 -6.29 4.57
C LEU A 73 -4.79 -5.42 4.56
N ALA A 74 -4.64 -4.11 4.47
CA ALA A 74 -5.77 -3.17 4.39
C ALA A 74 -6.60 -3.42 3.12
N TYR A 75 -5.96 -3.68 1.98
CA TYR A 75 -6.65 -4.02 0.74
C TYR A 75 -7.43 -5.34 0.86
N MET A 76 -6.79 -6.39 1.40
CA MET A 76 -7.45 -7.68 1.59
C MET A 76 -8.63 -7.60 2.56
N LEU A 77 -8.51 -6.80 3.63
CA LEU A 77 -9.60 -6.54 4.57
C LEU A 77 -10.75 -5.84 3.86
N GLY A 78 -10.49 -4.71 3.18
CA GLY A 78 -11.54 -3.96 2.49
C GLY A 78 -12.26 -4.77 1.40
N PHE A 79 -11.56 -5.67 0.71
CA PHE A 79 -12.20 -6.57 -0.26
C PHE A 79 -13.07 -7.64 0.43
N SER A 80 -12.62 -8.13 1.59
CA SER A 80 -13.40 -9.06 2.41
C SER A 80 -14.66 -8.39 2.96
N ASP A 81 -14.57 -7.16 3.45
CA ASP A 81 -15.71 -6.36 3.91
C ASP A 81 -16.71 -6.14 2.76
N CYS A 82 -16.24 -5.79 1.55
CA CYS A 82 -17.09 -5.69 0.37
C CYS A 82 -17.85 -7.00 0.08
N LYS A 83 -17.15 -8.14 0.18
CA LYS A 83 -17.76 -9.45 -0.01
C LYS A 83 -18.83 -9.72 1.04
N GLU A 84 -18.57 -9.40 2.31
CA GLU A 84 -19.56 -9.55 3.40
C GLU A 84 -20.78 -8.66 3.20
N LEU A 85 -20.62 -7.41 2.77
CA LEU A 85 -21.74 -6.53 2.46
C LEU A 85 -22.60 -7.08 1.30
N LEU A 86 -21.95 -7.52 0.22
CA LEU A 86 -22.64 -8.01 -0.98
C LEU A 86 -23.32 -9.39 -0.77
N LEU A 87 -22.73 -10.29 0.02
CA LEU A 87 -23.22 -11.66 0.21
C LEU A 87 -23.93 -11.88 1.54
N GLY A 88 -23.66 -11.03 2.53
CA GLY A 88 -24.19 -11.08 3.90
C GLY A 88 -25.38 -10.15 4.13
N SER A 89 -26.01 -9.63 3.07
CA SER A 89 -27.22 -8.80 3.15
C SER A 89 -28.43 -9.56 3.73
N ARG A 90 -28.43 -9.72 5.06
CA ARG A 90 -29.59 -9.55 5.92
C ARG A 90 -29.18 -8.51 6.95
N HIS A 91 -29.71 -7.30 6.82
CA HIS A 91 -29.52 -6.13 7.70
C HIS A 91 -28.36 -5.19 7.35
N ILE A 92 -28.57 -4.33 6.34
CA ILE A 92 -27.91 -3.02 6.28
C ILE A 92 -28.75 -2.09 7.17
N PRO A 93 -28.21 -1.50 8.26
CA PRO A 93 -28.89 -0.41 8.94
C PRO A 93 -28.96 0.78 8.01
N GLU A 94 -30.16 1.36 7.83
CA GLU A 94 -30.34 2.60 7.10
C GLU A 94 -29.44 3.68 7.71
N MET A 95 -28.48 4.17 6.94
CA MET A 95 -27.80 5.42 7.28
C MET A 95 -28.83 6.52 7.05
N LYS A 96 -29.38 7.06 8.15
CA LYS A 96 -30.13 8.30 8.09
C LYS A 96 -29.14 9.39 7.74
N ASP A 97 -29.37 10.05 6.61
CA ASP A 97 -28.75 11.33 6.32
C ASP A 97 -29.15 12.30 7.46
N GLU A 98 -28.16 12.85 8.16
CA GLU A 98 -28.40 13.95 9.11
C GLU A 98 -28.48 15.26 8.32
N ASP A 99 -29.57 16.00 8.55
CA ASP A 99 -29.94 17.30 7.95
C ASP A 99 -28.91 18.42 8.16
#